data_AF-A0A6P0SA80-F1
#
_entry.id   AF-A0A6P0SA80-F1
#
_cell.length_a   1.000
_cell.length_b   1.000
_cell.length_c   1.000
_cell.angle_alpha   90.00
_cell.angle_beta   90.00
_cell.angle_gamma   90.00
#
_symmetry.space_group_name_H-M   'P 1'
#
loop_
_entity.id
_entity.type
_entity.pdbx_description
1 polymer ?
#
loop_
_entity_poly.entity_id
_entity_poly.type
_entity_poly.pdbx_seq_one_letter_code
_entity_poly.pdbx_strand_id
1 'polypeptide(L)'
;MDDSHLGSLNQGTTDLVTLCYPGQTIHWTVLAVDLQTPVAIRKITFLNSDGTSVEPLPDDPTILESDKLHLNVWSGIVPYYLVPRVDYHYRLELQMYEGKNCLMYVDTPALKCI
;
A
#
# COMPACT_ATOMS: atom_id res chain seq x y z
N MET A 1 6.83 7.57 2.85
CA MET A 1 6.73 9.01 3.17
C MET A 1 5.51 9.54 2.42
N ASP A 2 4.79 10.52 2.96
CA ASP A 2 3.68 11.19 2.28
C ASP A 2 3.87 12.71 2.32
N ASP A 3 3.15 13.42 1.47
CA ASP A 3 3.18 14.87 1.28
C ASP A 3 2.02 15.58 2.00
N SER A 4 1.32 14.89 2.91
CA SER A 4 0.15 15.43 3.60
C SER A 4 0.54 16.52 4.59
N HIS A 5 -0.15 17.66 4.51
CA HIS A 5 -0.08 18.75 5.50
C HIS A 5 -0.52 18.35 6.93
N LEU A 6 -1.11 17.16 7.11
CA LEU A 6 -1.63 16.68 8.38
C LEU A 6 -0.57 16.20 9.36
N GLY A 7 0.70 16.12 8.94
CA GLY A 7 1.80 15.72 9.83
C GLY A 7 1.78 14.23 10.15
N SER A 8 1.72 13.39 9.10
CA SER A 8 1.78 11.93 9.22
C SER A 8 2.98 11.44 10.03
N LEU A 9 2.81 10.30 10.70
CA LEU A 9 3.76 9.79 11.69
C LEU A 9 4.74 8.81 11.07
N ASN A 10 5.92 8.67 11.69
CA ASN A 10 6.93 7.65 11.36
C ASN A 10 7.38 7.66 9.88
N GLN A 11 7.39 8.84 9.26
CA GLN A 11 7.80 8.97 7.86
C GLN A 11 9.23 8.47 7.64
N GLY A 12 9.45 7.79 6.51
CA GLY A 12 10.75 7.22 6.15
C GLY A 12 11.01 5.83 6.77
N THR A 13 10.06 5.29 7.54
CA THR A 13 10.12 3.95 8.11
C THR A 13 9.03 3.04 7.54
N THR A 14 9.11 1.75 7.85
CA THR A 14 8.05 0.77 7.54
C THR A 14 6.78 1.03 8.37
N ASP A 15 6.89 1.69 9.53
CA ASP A 15 5.78 1.93 10.46
C ASP A 15 5.03 3.24 10.15
N LEU A 16 5.06 3.68 8.89
CA LEU A 16 4.41 4.89 8.41
C LEU A 16 2.91 4.87 8.75
N VAL A 17 2.43 5.94 9.40
CA VAL A 17 1.00 6.16 9.61
C VAL A 17 0.58 7.44 8.90
N THR A 18 -0.15 7.28 7.80
CA THR A 18 -0.66 8.40 7.01
C THR A 18 -1.96 8.92 7.60
N LEU A 19 -1.96 10.19 8.00
CA LEU A 19 -3.14 10.86 8.52
C LEU A 19 -4.03 11.32 7.36
N CYS A 20 -5.34 11.09 7.48
CA CYS A 20 -6.30 11.41 6.42
C CYS A 20 -7.68 11.81 6.93
N TYR A 21 -8.47 12.47 6.08
CA TYR A 21 -9.90 12.75 6.32
C TYR A 21 -10.82 11.75 5.59
N PRO A 22 -12.05 11.54 6.10
CA PRO A 22 -13.06 10.81 5.34
C PRO A 22 -13.37 11.53 4.03
N GLY A 23 -13.46 10.78 2.93
CA GLY A 23 -13.67 11.31 1.58
C GLY A 23 -12.39 11.80 0.88
N GLN A 24 -11.23 11.81 1.55
CA GLN A 24 -9.97 12.19 0.93
C GLN A 24 -9.51 11.15 -0.09
N THR A 25 -9.01 11.60 -1.23
CA THR A 25 -8.29 10.73 -2.18
C THR A 25 -6.85 10.57 -1.73
N ILE A 26 -6.37 9.33 -1.69
CA ILE A 26 -4.98 8.98 -1.42
C ILE A 26 -4.37 8.35 -2.67
N HIS A 27 -3.15 8.78 -3.00
CA HIS A 27 -2.34 8.23 -4.06
C HIS A 27 -1.10 7.56 -3.48
N TRP A 28 -0.91 6.28 -3.79
CA TRP A 28 0.31 5.54 -3.48
C TRP A 28 1.18 5.50 -4.72
N THR A 29 2.42 5.94 -4.59
CA THR A 29 3.42 5.84 -5.65
C THR A 29 4.62 5.07 -5.15
N VAL A 30 5.17 4.18 -5.97
CA VAL A 30 6.43 3.49 -5.68
C VAL A 30 7.53 3.98 -6.63
N LEU A 31 8.72 4.20 -6.07
CA LEU A 31 9.91 4.59 -6.82
C LEU A 31 11.10 3.79 -6.30
N ALA A 32 11.78 3.05 -7.18
CA ALA A 32 13.07 2.45 -6.87
C ALA A 32 14.15 3.53 -6.87
N VAL A 33 15.05 3.49 -5.87
CA VAL A 33 16.19 4.42 -5.79
C VAL A 33 17.21 4.12 -6.89
N ASP A 34 17.38 2.84 -7.20
CA ASP A 34 18.11 2.40 -8.39
C ASP A 34 17.23 2.57 -9.64
N LEU A 35 17.70 3.35 -10.61
CA LEU A 35 16.97 3.64 -11.86
C LEU A 35 16.86 2.44 -12.81
N GLN A 36 17.50 1.31 -12.49
CA GLN A 36 17.52 0.11 -13.32
C GLN A 36 16.53 -0.96 -12.87
N THR A 37 15.92 -0.78 -11.69
CA THR A 37 14.97 -1.74 -11.12
C THR A 37 13.52 -1.31 -11.41
N PRO A 38 12.80 -1.97 -12.33
CA PRO A 38 11.37 -1.75 -12.50
C PRO A 38 10.63 -2.26 -11.25
N VAL A 39 9.80 -1.40 -10.66
CA VAL A 39 8.98 -1.72 -9.50
C VAL A 39 7.56 -1.24 -9.72
N ALA A 40 6.58 -2.06 -9.39
CA ALA A 40 5.17 -1.73 -9.46
C ALA A 40 4.43 -2.12 -8.18
N ILE A 41 3.42 -1.34 -7.82
CA ILE A 41 2.46 -1.75 -6.80
C ILE A 41 1.50 -2.72 -7.49
N ARG A 42 1.48 -3.95 -6.99
CA ARG A 42 0.66 -5.02 -7.54
C ARG A 42 -0.71 -5.08 -6.88
N LYS A 43 -0.75 -4.84 -5.56
CA LYS A 43 -1.97 -4.88 -4.76
C LYS A 43 -1.79 -4.08 -3.47
N ILE A 44 -2.90 -3.52 -3.00
CA ILE A 44 -3.04 -2.97 -1.65
C ILE A 44 -4.17 -3.74 -0.97
N THR A 45 -3.88 -4.36 0.18
CA THR A 45 -4.86 -5.16 0.93
C THR A 45 -4.95 -4.65 2.35
N PHE A 46 -6.12 -4.19 2.79
CA PHE A 46 -6.31 -3.78 4.18
C PHE A 46 -6.41 -4.99 5.10
N LEU A 47 -5.74 -4.90 6.25
CA LEU A 47 -5.62 -5.97 7.22
C LEU A 47 -6.65 -5.78 8.35
N ASN A 48 -7.12 -6.90 8.88
CA ASN A 48 -7.88 -6.98 10.11
C ASN A 48 -6.99 -6.67 11.32
N SER A 49 -7.60 -6.50 12.49
CA SER A 49 -6.86 -6.22 13.73
C SER A 49 -5.92 -7.35 14.18
N ASP A 50 -6.09 -8.57 13.66
CA ASP A 50 -5.21 -9.71 13.87
C ASP A 50 -4.11 -9.85 12.80
N GLY A 51 -4.02 -8.90 11.87
CA GLY A 51 -3.06 -8.92 10.75
C GLY A 51 -3.46 -9.82 9.59
N THR A 52 -4.65 -10.44 9.63
CA THR A 52 -5.16 -11.25 8.52
C THR A 52 -5.90 -10.41 7.49
N SER A 53 -6.11 -10.95 6.29
CA SER A 53 -6.97 -10.35 5.27
C SER A 53 -8.15 -11.29 5.01
N VAL A 54 -9.33 -10.73 4.77
CA VAL A 54 -10.52 -11.50 4.33
C VAL A 54 -10.36 -11.95 2.88
N GLU A 55 -9.55 -11.24 2.10
CA GLU A 55 -9.23 -11.63 0.73
C GLU A 55 -8.17 -12.74 0.74
N PRO A 56 -8.43 -13.89 0.13
CA PRO A 56 -7.44 -14.94 -0.02
C PRO A 56 -6.28 -14.43 -0.89
N LEU A 57 -5.06 -14.77 -0.49
CA LEU A 57 -3.90 -14.62 -1.37
C LEU A 57 -4.12 -15.52 -2.60
N PRO A 58 -3.82 -15.05 -3.82
CA PRO A 58 -3.94 -15.89 -5.00
C PRO A 58 -3.01 -17.10 -4.91
N ASP A 59 -3.50 -18.28 -5.27
CA ASP A 59 -2.75 -19.55 -5.24
C ASP A 59 -1.49 -19.50 -6.12
N ASP A 60 -1.56 -18.75 -7.23
CA ASP A 60 -0.41 -18.44 -8.07
C ASP A 60 -0.27 -16.92 -8.21
N PRO A 61 0.78 -16.33 -7.62
CA PRO A 61 1.01 -14.92 -7.75
C PRO A 61 1.33 -14.52 -9.21
N THR A 62 1.80 -15.38 -10.09
CA THR A 62 2.15 -14.97 -11.46
C THR A 62 0.93 -14.69 -12.35
N ILE A 63 -0.28 -15.09 -11.96
CA ILE A 63 -1.52 -14.89 -12.75
C ILE A 63 -1.89 -13.40 -12.90
N LEU A 64 -1.37 -12.53 -12.03
CA LEU A 64 -1.55 -11.08 -12.13
C LEU A 64 -0.52 -10.39 -13.07
N GLU A 65 0.45 -11.12 -13.65
CA GLU A 65 1.58 -10.52 -14.37
C GLU A 65 1.33 -10.26 -15.86
N SER A 66 1.40 -8.98 -16.24
CA SER A 66 2.34 -8.42 -17.23
C SER A 66 1.92 -6.97 -17.55
N ASP A 67 0.62 -6.72 -17.76
CA ASP A 67 0.11 -5.44 -18.28
C ASP A 67 0.25 -4.23 -17.32
N LYS A 68 0.59 -4.45 -16.04
CA LYS A 68 0.60 -3.41 -15.00
C LYS A 68 1.98 -3.05 -14.46
N LEU A 69 3.06 -3.61 -14.98
CA LEU A 69 4.43 -3.23 -14.58
C LEU A 69 4.78 -1.76 -14.88
N HIS A 70 3.92 -1.05 -15.62
CA HIS A 70 4.01 0.39 -15.86
C HIS A 70 3.11 1.25 -14.95
N LEU A 71 2.23 0.64 -14.14
CA LEU A 71 1.35 1.36 -13.23
C LEU A 71 2.06 1.61 -11.90
N ASN A 72 2.75 2.74 -11.81
CA ASN A 72 3.45 3.14 -10.58
C ASN A 72 2.55 3.82 -9.55
N VAL A 73 1.27 4.04 -9.88
CA VAL A 73 0.33 4.83 -9.07
C VAL A 73 -0.93 4.02 -8.77
N TRP A 74 -1.25 3.89 -7.50
CA TRP A 74 -2.53 3.40 -6.99
C TRP A 74 -3.30 4.54 -6.35
N SER A 75 -4.62 4.52 -6.48
CA SER A 75 -5.48 5.58 -5.94
C SER A 75 -6.70 4.99 -5.26
N GLY A 76 -7.12 5.60 -4.16
CA GLY A 76 -8.30 5.19 -3.42
C GLY A 76 -8.92 6.36 -2.66
N ILE A 77 -10.19 6.23 -2.29
CA ILE A 77 -10.91 7.23 -1.50
C ILE A 77 -11.08 6.68 -0.08
N VAL A 78 -10.77 7.49 0.92
CA VAL A 78 -10.98 7.17 2.32
C VAL A 78 -12.50 7.07 2.59
N PRO A 79 -13.02 5.93 3.04
CA PRO A 79 -14.45 5.78 3.29
C PRO A 79 -14.97 6.70 4.41
N TYR A 80 -16.20 7.19 4.27
CA TYR A 80 -16.86 8.05 5.27
C TYR A 80 -17.19 7.34 6.59
N TYR A 81 -17.22 6.01 6.59
CA TYR A 81 -17.57 5.19 7.75
C TYR A 81 -16.36 4.72 8.57
N LEU A 82 -15.13 5.16 8.24
CA LEU A 82 -13.96 4.82 9.05
C LEU A 82 -14.07 5.44 10.44
N VAL A 83 -13.74 4.65 11.46
CA VAL A 83 -13.72 5.08 12.85
C VAL A 83 -12.49 5.98 13.06
N PRO A 84 -12.65 7.21 13.57
CA PRO A 84 -11.52 8.09 13.85
C PRO A 84 -10.54 7.46 14.84
N ARG A 85 -9.26 7.83 14.69
CA ARG A 85 -8.12 7.46 15.55
C ARG A 85 -7.74 5.99 15.58
N VAL A 86 -8.36 5.16 14.75
CA VAL A 86 -7.98 3.75 14.55
C VAL A 86 -6.93 3.65 13.44
N ASP A 87 -5.91 2.81 13.68
CA ASP A 87 -4.87 2.51 12.68
C ASP A 87 -5.34 1.37 11.80
N TYR A 88 -5.63 1.69 10.54
CA TYR A 88 -6.04 0.73 9.51
C TYR A 88 -4.81 0.27 8.74
N HIS A 89 -4.18 -0.81 9.23
CA HIS A 89 -3.01 -1.41 8.59
C HIS A 89 -3.34 -1.99 7.22
N TYR A 90 -2.37 -1.94 6.32
CA TYR A 90 -2.49 -2.53 4.99
C TYR A 90 -1.19 -3.16 4.52
N ARG A 91 -1.33 -4.22 3.73
CA ARG A 91 -0.27 -4.90 3.01
C ARG A 91 -0.10 -4.26 1.63
N LEU A 92 1.09 -3.74 1.37
CA LEU A 92 1.57 -3.39 0.04
C LEU A 92 2.28 -4.59 -0.58
N GLU A 93 1.80 -5.03 -1.73
CA GLU A 93 2.48 -6.03 -2.56
C GLU A 93 3.24 -5.31 -3.67
N LEU A 94 4.56 -5.43 -3.66
CA LEU A 94 5.46 -4.82 -4.62
C LEU A 94 6.09 -5.89 -5.50
N GLN A 95 6.02 -5.69 -6.81
CA GLN A 95 6.66 -6.56 -7.81
C GLN A 95 7.95 -5.87 -8.30
N MET A 96 9.10 -6.51 -8.15
CA MET A 96 10.42 -6.03 -8.56
C MET A 96 10.97 -6.93 -9.67
N TYR A 97 10.88 -6.52 -10.94
CA TYR A 97 11.03 -7.41 -12.12
C TYR A 97 9.91 -8.44 -12.27
N GLU A 98 9.93 -9.22 -13.36
CA GLU A 98 8.97 -10.29 -13.64
C GLU A 98 9.29 -11.57 -12.86
N GLY A 99 8.25 -12.26 -12.38
CA GLY A 99 8.34 -13.61 -11.87
C GLY A 99 7.92 -13.77 -10.40
N LYS A 100 7.68 -15.03 -10.01
CA LYS A 100 7.15 -15.41 -8.68
C LYS A 100 8.04 -15.10 -7.48
N ASN A 101 9.36 -15.03 -7.69
CA ASN A 101 10.34 -14.79 -6.61
C ASN A 101 10.70 -13.31 -6.47
N CYS A 102 10.02 -12.44 -7.20
CA CYS A 102 10.27 -11.01 -7.31
C CYS A 102 9.26 -10.16 -6.51
N LEU A 103 8.62 -10.78 -5.51
CA LEU A 103 7.58 -10.17 -4.70
C LEU A 103 8.11 -9.76 -3.32
N MET A 104 7.78 -8.53 -2.94
CA MET A 104 8.01 -7.98 -1.62
C MET A 104 6.68 -7.58 -0.98
N TYR A 105 6.53 -7.86 0.31
CA TYR A 105 5.37 -7.51 1.11
C TYR A 105 5.76 -6.50 2.19
N VAL A 106 4.93 -5.47 2.39
CA VAL A 106 5.09 -4.49 3.47
C VAL A 106 3.76 -4.33 4.20
N ASP A 107 3.68 -4.83 5.43
CA ASP A 107 2.41 -5.01 6.17
C ASP A 107 2.19 -4.02 7.33
N THR A 108 3.23 -3.27 7.67
CA THR A 108 3.24 -2.33 8.78
C THR A 108 2.58 -0.97 8.54
N PRO A 109 2.48 -0.41 7.31
CA PRO A 109 1.94 0.93 7.16
C PRO A 109 0.43 0.96 7.44
N ALA A 110 -0.05 2.12 7.89
CA ALA A 110 -1.45 2.32 8.24
C ALA A 110 -2.01 3.65 7.75
N LEU A 111 -3.32 3.66 7.51
CA LEU A 111 -4.11 4.89 7.42
C LEU A 111 -4.78 5.17 8.75
N LYS A 112 -4.79 6.42 9.18
CA LYS A 112 -5.47 6.84 10.41
C LYS A 112 -6.33 8.07 10.14
N CYS A 113 -7.63 7.91 10.32
CA CYS A 113 -8.57 9.01 10.21
C CYS A 113 -8.46 9.93 11.44
N ILE A 114 -8.33 11.25 11.23
CA ILE A 114 -8.21 12.24 12.30
C ILE A 114 -9.54 12.64 12.94
#